data_AF-A0AAJ5S4C2-F1
#
_entry.id   AF-A0AAJ5S4C2-F1
#
_cell.length_a   1.000
_cell.length_b   1.000
_cell.length_c   1.000
_cell.angle_alpha   90.00
_cell.angle_beta   90.00
_cell.angle_gamma   90.00
#
_symmetry.space_group_name_H-M   'P 1'
#
loop_
_entity.id
_entity.type
_entity.pdbx_description
1 polymer ?
#
loop_
_entity_poly.entity_id
_entity_poly.type
_entity_poly.pdbx_seq_one_letter_code
_entity_poly.pdbx_strand_id
1 'polypeptide(L)'
;MKFNDTYTSREHRFALGIELASQQCYLSIPVSNTLVDYEEYYRIDKARYEAWLQEPSAALPMVVRCRRRELDHALMMQPGAQRGTADPCIRNLTEISAVLARAATLLLRDGGYASWANTLLGYRSRLRSDTQQVRLSLFAMPRGMGTLSDAVLYENGVLLVEATDELHALLGCLWEWGIQGRISGAKSL
;
A
#
# COMPACT_ATOMS: atom_id res chain seq x y z
N MET A 1 -22.48 -12.87 -9.45
CA MET A 1 -21.16 -12.55 -10.03
C MET A 1 -20.25 -13.71 -9.76
N LYS A 2 -19.40 -14.10 -10.72
CA LYS A 2 -18.47 -15.22 -10.56
C LYS A 2 -17.05 -14.68 -10.71
N PHE A 3 -16.35 -14.58 -9.59
CA PHE A 3 -14.98 -14.08 -9.51
C PHE A 3 -13.99 -15.23 -9.66
N ASN A 4 -12.92 -15.02 -10.41
CA ASN A 4 -11.85 -15.99 -10.60
C ASN A 4 -10.49 -15.32 -10.36
N ASP A 5 -9.87 -15.69 -9.24
CA ASP A 5 -8.54 -15.21 -8.88
C ASP A 5 -7.50 -15.85 -9.79
N THR A 6 -6.69 -15.02 -10.42
CA THR A 6 -5.52 -15.41 -11.20
C THR A 6 -4.24 -15.30 -10.41
N TYR A 7 -4.20 -14.43 -9.41
CA TYR A 7 -3.08 -14.26 -8.50
C TYR A 7 -3.59 -13.96 -7.10
N THR A 8 -2.96 -14.55 -6.09
CA THR A 8 -3.27 -14.27 -4.68
C THR A 8 -1.97 -14.01 -3.92
N SER A 9 -1.84 -12.84 -3.31
CA SER A 9 -0.78 -12.56 -2.35
C SER A 9 -1.28 -12.86 -0.95
N ARG A 10 -0.84 -13.96 -0.35
CA ARG A 10 -1.12 -14.26 1.07
C ARG A 10 -0.37 -13.30 2.00
N GLU A 11 0.81 -12.88 1.58
CA GLU A 11 1.68 -12.00 2.37
C GLU A 11 1.08 -10.61 2.51
N HIS A 12 0.65 -10.02 1.39
CA HIS A 12 0.08 -8.68 1.34
C HIS A 12 -1.45 -8.69 1.36
N ARG A 13 -2.08 -9.87 1.45
CA ARG A 13 -3.55 -10.10 1.47
C ARG A 13 -4.31 -9.26 0.48
N PHE A 14 -4.11 -9.61 -0.78
CA PHE A 14 -4.96 -9.19 -1.89
C PHE A 14 -4.96 -10.27 -2.97
N ALA A 15 -5.95 -10.24 -3.85
CA ALA A 15 -5.95 -11.01 -5.07
C ALA A 15 -6.15 -10.13 -6.31
N LEU A 16 -5.72 -10.63 -7.46
CA LEU A 16 -6.04 -10.09 -8.78
C LEU A 16 -6.80 -11.15 -9.55
N GLY A 17 -7.84 -10.75 -10.25
CA GLY A 17 -8.66 -11.69 -10.99
C GLY A 17 -9.55 -11.05 -12.03
N ILE A 18 -10.42 -11.88 -12.59
CA ILE A 18 -11.38 -11.49 -13.63
C ILE A 18 -12.77 -11.97 -13.22
N GLU A 19 -13.75 -11.09 -13.27
CA GLU A 19 -15.16 -11.47 -13.13
C GLU A 19 -15.64 -12.07 -14.46
N LEU A 20 -16.08 -13.32 -14.43
CA LEU A 20 -16.22 -14.14 -15.63
C LEU A 20 -17.36 -13.71 -16.56
N ALA A 21 -18.43 -13.07 -16.03
CA ALA A 21 -19.57 -12.67 -16.85
C ALA A 21 -19.29 -11.38 -17.63
N SER A 22 -18.68 -10.39 -16.95
CA SER A 22 -18.39 -9.06 -17.49
C SER A 22 -16.99 -8.93 -18.08
N GLN A 23 -16.11 -9.91 -17.85
CA GLN A 23 -14.67 -9.84 -18.16
C GLN A 23 -13.96 -8.68 -17.47
N GLN A 24 -14.55 -8.13 -16.42
CA GLN A 24 -13.98 -7.03 -15.67
C GLN A 24 -12.83 -7.52 -14.77
N CYS A 25 -11.64 -6.97 -14.98
CA CYS A 25 -10.50 -7.20 -14.08
C CYS A 25 -10.74 -6.54 -12.72
N TYR A 26 -10.26 -7.18 -11.65
CA TYR A 26 -10.40 -6.69 -10.29
C TYR A 26 -9.15 -6.88 -9.45
N LEU A 27 -9.08 -6.08 -8.37
CA LEU A 27 -8.28 -6.32 -7.18
C LEU A 27 -9.23 -6.60 -6.00
N SER A 28 -8.99 -7.66 -5.24
CA SER A 28 -9.77 -7.94 -4.02
C SER A 28 -8.95 -7.84 -2.75
N ILE A 29 -9.61 -7.46 -1.65
CA ILE A 29 -9.04 -7.47 -0.30
C ILE A 29 -10.01 -8.16 0.68
N PRO A 30 -9.49 -8.88 1.69
CA PRO A 30 -10.32 -9.43 2.74
C PRO A 30 -10.76 -8.33 3.71
N VAL A 31 -12.01 -8.43 4.14
CA VAL A 31 -12.66 -7.56 5.13
C VAL A 31 -13.39 -8.43 6.14
N SER A 32 -13.26 -8.06 7.41
CA SER A 32 -13.86 -8.80 8.53
C SER A 32 -14.87 -7.93 9.25
N ASN A 33 -16.05 -8.48 9.54
CA ASN A 33 -16.97 -7.91 10.52
C ASN A 33 -17.17 -8.88 11.69
N THR A 34 -18.06 -8.56 12.62
CA THR A 34 -18.31 -9.40 13.82
C THR A 34 -18.92 -10.77 13.51
N LEU A 35 -19.43 -10.98 12.29
CA LEU A 35 -20.22 -12.14 11.89
C LEU A 35 -19.55 -12.98 10.80
N VAL A 36 -18.79 -12.35 9.90
CA VAL A 36 -18.26 -12.98 8.69
C VAL A 36 -17.01 -12.27 8.17
N ASP A 37 -16.09 -13.07 7.64
CA ASP A 37 -15.00 -12.62 6.77
C ASP A 37 -15.47 -12.73 5.31
N TYR A 38 -15.29 -11.68 4.53
CA TYR A 38 -15.66 -11.65 3.12
C TYR A 38 -14.65 -10.85 2.31
N GLU A 39 -14.81 -10.84 0.99
CA GLU A 39 -13.93 -10.09 0.09
C GLU A 39 -14.65 -8.89 -0.53
N GLU A 40 -13.96 -7.77 -0.56
CA GLU A 40 -14.33 -6.61 -1.36
C GLU A 40 -13.57 -6.61 -2.67
N TYR A 41 -14.28 -6.35 -3.78
CA TYR A 41 -13.74 -6.39 -5.14
C TYR A 41 -13.78 -5.00 -5.74
N TYR A 42 -12.62 -4.52 -6.18
CA TYR A 42 -12.43 -3.20 -6.76
C TYR A 42 -12.08 -3.34 -8.23
N ARG A 43 -12.75 -2.56 -9.06
CA ARG A 43 -12.52 -2.51 -10.50
C ARG A 43 -11.12 -2.00 -10.80
N ILE A 44 -10.41 -2.68 -11.69
CA ILE A 44 -9.16 -2.20 -12.27
C ILE A 44 -9.22 -2.31 -13.79
N ASP A 45 -8.52 -1.42 -14.50
CA ASP A 45 -8.36 -1.57 -15.92
C ASP A 45 -7.42 -2.75 -16.26
N LYS A 46 -7.48 -3.18 -17.51
CA LYS A 46 -6.72 -4.32 -18.01
C LYS A 46 -5.21 -4.07 -18.00
N ALA A 47 -4.77 -2.83 -18.24
CA ALA A 47 -3.34 -2.50 -18.28
C ALA A 47 -2.70 -2.62 -16.90
N ARG A 48 -3.37 -2.12 -15.85
CA ARG A 48 -2.96 -2.31 -14.44
C ARG A 48 -2.94 -3.78 -14.07
N TYR A 49 -4.01 -4.52 -14.41
CA TYR A 49 -4.08 -5.95 -14.15
C TYR A 49 -2.89 -6.71 -14.76
N GLU A 50 -2.60 -6.49 -16.04
CA GLU A 50 -1.48 -7.14 -16.73
C GLU A 50 -0.12 -6.74 -16.13
N ALA A 51 0.08 -5.45 -15.85
CA ALA A 51 1.31 -4.95 -15.23
C ALA A 51 1.53 -5.54 -13.82
N TRP A 52 0.48 -5.63 -13.01
CA TRP A 52 0.57 -6.15 -11.64
C TRP A 52 0.70 -7.67 -11.56
N LEU A 53 0.28 -8.40 -12.59
CA LEU A 53 0.64 -9.82 -12.70
C LEU A 53 2.15 -10.02 -12.90
N GLN A 54 2.84 -9.07 -13.54
CA GLN A 54 4.29 -9.11 -13.71
C GLN A 54 5.04 -8.59 -12.48
N GLU A 55 4.54 -7.51 -11.87
CA GLU A 55 5.12 -6.91 -10.66
C GLU A 55 4.03 -6.71 -9.58
N PRO A 56 3.70 -7.74 -8.79
CA PRO A 56 2.60 -7.66 -7.82
C PRO A 56 2.79 -6.59 -6.74
N SER A 57 4.03 -6.20 -6.42
CA SER A 57 4.27 -5.15 -5.44
C SER A 57 3.80 -3.77 -5.91
N ALA A 58 3.61 -3.59 -7.23
CA ALA A 58 3.06 -2.36 -7.79
C ALA A 58 1.56 -2.17 -7.48
N ALA A 59 0.84 -3.22 -7.06
CA ALA A 59 -0.55 -3.13 -6.62
C ALA A 59 -0.70 -2.60 -5.19
N LEU A 60 0.39 -2.62 -4.39
CA LEU A 60 0.34 -2.26 -2.97
C LEU A 60 -0.30 -0.90 -2.69
N PRO A 61 0.03 0.19 -3.42
CA PRO A 61 -0.61 1.48 -3.18
C PRO A 61 -2.15 1.40 -3.31
N MET A 62 -2.66 0.67 -4.30
CA MET A 62 -4.11 0.50 -4.45
C MET A 62 -4.68 -0.33 -3.28
N VAL A 63 -3.99 -1.41 -2.86
CA VAL A 63 -4.39 -2.20 -1.67
C VAL A 63 -4.52 -1.30 -0.44
N VAL A 64 -3.56 -0.39 -0.22
CA VAL A 64 -3.60 0.60 0.87
C VAL A 64 -4.86 1.46 0.76
N ARG A 65 -5.08 2.08 -0.40
CA ARG A 65 -6.20 3.01 -0.61
C ARG A 65 -7.55 2.29 -0.49
N CYS A 66 -7.65 1.04 -0.93
CA CYS A 66 -8.83 0.19 -0.72
C CYS A 66 -9.07 -0.07 0.77
N ARG A 67 -8.04 -0.45 1.55
CA ARG A 67 -8.16 -0.65 3.01
C ARG A 67 -8.62 0.61 3.74
N ARG A 68 -8.24 1.78 3.23
CA ARG A 68 -8.66 3.11 3.72
C ARG A 68 -9.99 3.59 3.16
N ARG A 69 -10.65 2.80 2.30
CA ARG A 69 -11.94 3.09 1.65
C ARG A 69 -11.91 4.33 0.72
N GLU A 70 -10.72 4.75 0.29
CA GLU A 70 -10.54 5.90 -0.58
C GLU A 70 -10.98 5.62 -2.03
N LEU A 71 -11.13 4.33 -2.38
CA LEU A 71 -11.48 3.85 -3.71
C LEU A 71 -12.86 3.19 -3.75
N ASP A 72 -13.76 3.55 -2.84
CA ASP A 72 -15.12 2.98 -2.78
C ASP A 72 -15.92 3.20 -4.08
N HIS A 73 -15.63 4.26 -4.83
CA HIS A 73 -16.22 4.49 -6.15
C HIS A 73 -15.88 3.39 -7.18
N ALA A 74 -14.82 2.62 -6.95
CA ALA A 74 -14.41 1.50 -7.80
C ALA A 74 -14.98 0.15 -7.33
N LEU A 75 -15.72 0.09 -6.22
CA LEU A 75 -16.30 -1.16 -5.72
C LEU A 75 -17.26 -1.77 -6.75
N MET A 76 -17.09 -3.07 -6.97
CA MET A 76 -17.95 -3.84 -7.88
C MET A 76 -19.26 -4.26 -7.20
N MET A 77 -19.30 -4.26 -5.88
CA MET A 77 -20.47 -4.57 -5.07
C MET A 77 -20.59 -3.56 -3.94
N GLN A 78 -21.79 -3.03 -3.71
CA GLN A 78 -22.02 -2.13 -2.59
C GLN A 78 -21.83 -2.88 -1.26
N PRO A 79 -21.09 -2.30 -0.30
CA PRO A 79 -20.91 -2.93 0.98
C PRO A 79 -22.23 -2.92 1.77
N GLY A 80 -22.46 -3.97 2.56
CA GLY A 80 -23.61 -4.04 3.46
C GLY A 80 -23.51 -3.03 4.62
N ALA A 81 -24.62 -2.86 5.35
CA ALA A 81 -24.68 -1.95 6.51
C ALA A 81 -23.62 -2.26 7.59
N GLN A 82 -23.22 -3.53 7.72
CA GLN A 82 -22.14 -3.99 8.59
C GLN A 82 -20.87 -4.34 7.79
N ARG A 83 -20.34 -3.37 7.05
CA ARG A 83 -19.16 -3.55 6.18
C ARG A 83 -17.95 -4.16 6.91
N GLY A 84 -17.76 -3.88 8.20
CA GLY A 84 -16.57 -4.35 8.91
C GLY A 84 -15.31 -3.54 8.59
N THR A 85 -14.14 -4.06 8.95
CA THR A 85 -12.85 -3.39 8.80
C THR A 85 -11.89 -4.25 7.99
N ALA A 86 -11.19 -3.62 7.05
CA ALA A 86 -10.06 -4.26 6.39
C ALA A 86 -8.86 -4.33 7.34
N ASP A 87 -7.90 -5.19 7.02
CA ASP A 87 -6.60 -5.22 7.68
C ASP A 87 -5.93 -3.83 7.62
N PRO A 88 -5.18 -3.41 8.65
CA PRO A 88 -4.38 -2.19 8.58
C PRO A 88 -3.33 -2.32 7.47
N CYS A 89 -2.87 -1.18 6.95
CA CYS A 89 -1.96 -1.14 5.83
C CYS A 89 -0.69 -2.00 6.02
N ILE A 90 -0.17 -2.04 7.25
CA ILE A 90 1.03 -2.78 7.64
C ILE A 90 0.73 -3.63 8.87
N ARG A 91 1.04 -4.93 8.82
CA ARG A 91 0.92 -5.87 9.94
C ARG A 91 2.21 -6.57 10.31
N ASN A 92 3.10 -6.75 9.34
CA ASN A 92 4.37 -7.44 9.56
C ASN A 92 5.56 -6.77 8.87
N LEU A 93 6.77 -7.24 9.20
CA LEU A 93 8.01 -6.70 8.65
C LEU A 93 8.15 -6.91 7.14
N THR A 94 7.53 -7.93 6.57
CA THR A 94 7.61 -8.18 5.14
C THR A 94 6.78 -7.17 4.36
N GLU A 95 5.59 -6.81 4.85
CA GLU A 95 4.78 -5.70 4.30
C GLU A 95 5.53 -4.37 4.40
N ILE A 96 6.19 -4.07 5.52
CA ILE A 96 7.02 -2.85 5.66
C ILE A 96 8.16 -2.84 4.63
N SER A 97 8.86 -3.98 4.49
CA SER A 97 9.94 -4.13 3.52
C SER A 97 9.45 -3.87 2.09
N ALA A 98 8.28 -4.38 1.73
CA ALA A 98 7.69 -4.18 0.41
C ALA A 98 7.24 -2.74 0.17
N VAL A 99 6.60 -2.11 1.16
CA VAL A 99 6.21 -0.69 1.11
C VAL A 99 7.43 0.22 0.98
N LEU A 100 8.50 -0.02 1.76
CA LEU A 100 9.76 0.70 1.64
C LEU A 100 10.39 0.55 0.25
N ALA A 101 10.39 -0.67 -0.30
CA ALA A 101 10.94 -0.94 -1.62
C ALA A 101 10.15 -0.25 -2.74
N ARG A 102 8.81 -0.31 -2.68
CA ARG A 102 7.94 0.31 -3.68
C ARG A 102 8.04 1.84 -3.63
N ALA A 103 8.00 2.42 -2.44
CA ALA A 103 8.18 3.87 -2.27
C ALA A 103 9.54 4.33 -2.80
N ALA A 104 10.63 3.59 -2.51
CA ALA A 104 11.94 3.87 -3.08
C ALA A 104 11.96 3.78 -4.61
N THR A 105 11.28 2.80 -5.19
CA THR A 105 11.17 2.64 -6.65
C THR A 105 10.48 3.83 -7.30
N LEU A 106 9.39 4.32 -6.72
CA LEU A 106 8.69 5.52 -7.20
C LEU A 106 9.57 6.77 -7.15
N LEU A 107 10.30 6.95 -6.04
CA LEU A 107 11.22 8.07 -5.85
C LEU A 107 12.42 8.07 -6.81
N LEU A 108 12.76 6.92 -7.39
CA LEU A 108 13.86 6.76 -8.34
C LEU A 108 13.47 7.05 -9.80
N ARG A 109 12.18 7.09 -10.15
CA ARG A 109 11.72 7.15 -11.55
C ARG A 109 12.30 8.33 -12.34
N ASP A 110 12.61 9.45 -11.69
CA ASP A 110 13.16 10.66 -12.34
C ASP A 110 14.37 11.26 -11.59
N GLY A 111 15.06 10.47 -10.75
CA GLY A 111 16.29 10.85 -10.06
C GLY A 111 16.16 11.96 -8.98
N GLY A 112 15.04 12.69 -8.93
CA GLY A 112 14.86 13.86 -8.06
C GLY A 112 14.91 13.58 -6.57
N TYR A 113 14.64 12.33 -6.15
CA TYR A 113 14.59 11.94 -4.74
C TYR A 113 15.47 10.73 -4.41
N ALA A 114 16.58 10.54 -5.13
CA ALA A 114 17.49 9.40 -4.93
C ALA A 114 18.03 9.30 -3.48
N SER A 115 18.28 10.42 -2.80
CA SER A 115 18.67 10.45 -1.39
C SER A 115 17.60 9.82 -0.48
N TRP A 116 16.33 10.14 -0.73
CA TRP A 116 15.21 9.56 0.01
C TRP A 116 15.03 8.08 -0.33
N ALA A 117 15.10 7.71 -1.60
CA ALA A 117 15.05 6.31 -2.02
C ALA A 117 16.14 5.47 -1.32
N ASN A 118 17.39 5.96 -1.30
CA ASN A 118 18.50 5.30 -0.62
C ASN A 118 18.27 5.20 0.89
N THR A 119 17.65 6.21 1.51
CA THR A 119 17.28 6.18 2.92
C THR A 119 16.26 5.08 3.21
N LEU A 120 15.20 4.98 2.40
CA LEU A 120 14.18 3.93 2.54
C LEU A 120 14.77 2.54 2.30
N LEU A 121 15.67 2.38 1.33
CA LEU A 121 16.40 1.12 1.11
C LEU A 121 17.33 0.78 2.28
N GLY A 122 17.98 1.77 2.89
CA GLY A 122 18.80 1.59 4.09
C GLY A 122 17.99 1.25 5.35
N TYR A 123 16.72 1.64 5.41
CA TYR A 123 15.80 1.15 6.44
C TYR A 123 15.38 -0.28 6.15
N ARG A 124 15.08 -0.61 4.89
CA ARG A 124 14.71 -1.96 4.48
C ARG A 124 15.81 -2.97 4.82
N SER A 125 17.08 -2.65 4.57
CA SER A 125 18.20 -3.55 4.87
C SER A 125 18.40 -3.83 6.36
N ARG A 126 18.06 -2.87 7.23
CA ARG A 126 18.16 -2.98 8.69
C ARG A 126 16.88 -3.42 9.37
N LEU A 127 15.78 -3.53 8.64
CA LEU A 127 14.45 -3.74 9.21
C LEU A 127 14.36 -4.97 10.12
N ARG A 128 15.08 -6.05 9.77
CA ARG A 128 15.11 -7.29 10.57
C ARG A 128 16.10 -7.25 11.73
N SER A 129 17.23 -6.54 11.58
CA SER A 129 18.28 -6.48 12.60
C SER A 129 18.04 -5.39 13.64
N ASP A 130 17.35 -4.31 13.27
CA ASP A 130 17.12 -3.14 14.12
C ASP A 130 15.75 -2.50 13.85
N THR A 131 14.69 -3.31 14.03
CA THR A 131 13.31 -2.89 13.75
C THR A 131 12.91 -1.63 14.52
N GLN A 132 13.28 -1.54 15.80
CA GLN A 132 12.90 -0.41 16.64
C GLN A 132 13.57 0.89 16.18
N GLN A 133 14.87 0.86 15.86
CA GLN A 133 15.53 2.05 15.34
C GLN A 133 15.00 2.44 13.96
N VAL A 134 14.72 1.48 13.08
CA VAL A 134 14.11 1.76 11.77
C VAL A 134 12.75 2.44 11.96
N ARG A 135 11.93 1.94 12.89
CA ARG A 135 10.63 2.53 13.22
C ARG A 135 10.75 3.95 13.75
N LEU A 136 11.66 4.19 14.70
CA LEU A 136 11.95 5.52 15.23
C LEU A 136 12.48 6.44 14.14
N SER A 137 13.31 5.94 13.23
CA SER A 137 13.89 6.72 12.13
C SER A 137 12.83 7.11 11.10
N LEU A 138 11.90 6.21 10.76
CA LEU A 138 10.76 6.52 9.89
C LEU A 138 9.82 7.56 10.52
N PHE A 139 9.61 7.47 11.84
CA PHE A 139 8.86 8.50 12.57
C PHE A 139 9.61 9.85 12.61
N ALA A 140 10.92 9.82 12.87
CA ALA A 140 11.76 11.00 13.08
C ALA A 140 12.43 11.51 11.79
N MET A 141 12.03 11.01 10.61
CA MET A 141 12.66 11.34 9.33
C MET A 141 12.81 12.88 9.23
N PRO A 142 14.05 13.40 9.07
CA PRO A 142 14.33 14.82 9.35
C PRO A 142 13.61 15.73 8.36
N ARG A 143 12.91 16.75 8.87
CA ARG A 143 12.12 17.73 8.09
C ARG A 143 11.17 17.08 7.07
N GLY A 144 10.07 16.56 7.59
CA GLY A 144 8.82 16.45 6.83
C GLY A 144 8.61 15.11 6.14
N MET A 145 7.98 14.19 6.87
CA MET A 145 7.00 13.33 6.21
C MET A 145 5.99 14.17 5.42
N GLY A 146 5.66 15.39 5.86
CA GLY A 146 4.92 16.37 5.06
C GLY A 146 5.59 16.71 3.73
N THR A 147 6.84 17.18 3.71
CA THR A 147 7.53 17.57 2.46
C THR A 147 7.76 16.42 1.49
N LEU A 148 7.99 15.19 1.97
CA LEU A 148 8.07 14.01 1.10
C LEU A 148 6.68 13.51 0.68
N SER A 149 5.67 13.64 1.53
CA SER A 149 4.27 13.33 1.22
C SER A 149 3.62 14.36 0.28
N ASP A 150 4.18 15.57 0.24
CA ASP A 150 3.88 16.66 -0.69
C ASP A 150 4.78 16.58 -1.95
N ALA A 151 5.70 15.60 -2.02
CA ALA A 151 6.55 15.42 -3.19
C ALA A 151 5.67 15.09 -4.40
N VAL A 152 5.84 15.88 -5.46
CA VAL A 152 5.13 15.70 -6.72
C VAL A 152 6.08 15.02 -7.69
N LEU A 153 5.70 13.85 -8.19
CA LEU A 153 6.53 13.06 -9.09
C LEU A 153 6.33 13.48 -10.54
N TYR A 154 7.42 13.48 -11.29
CA TYR A 154 7.44 13.79 -12.72
C TYR A 154 8.10 12.63 -13.49
N GLU A 155 7.83 12.56 -14.80
CA GLU A 155 8.56 11.75 -15.78
C GLU A 155 8.74 12.56 -17.06
N ASN A 156 9.98 12.81 -17.45
CA ASN A 156 10.31 13.64 -18.63
C ASN A 156 9.59 15.02 -18.62
N GLY A 157 9.49 15.64 -17.44
CA GLY A 157 8.82 16.93 -17.26
C GLY A 157 7.29 16.87 -17.23
N VAL A 158 6.69 15.68 -17.33
CA VAL A 158 5.24 15.47 -17.21
C VAL A 158 4.89 15.05 -15.79
N LEU A 159 3.86 15.67 -15.21
CA LEU A 159 3.35 15.33 -13.89
C LEU A 159 2.78 13.90 -13.86
N LEU A 160 3.31 13.06 -12.96
CA LEU A 160 2.80 11.72 -12.68
C LEU A 160 1.83 11.74 -11.50
N VAL A 161 0.58 12.17 -11.75
CA VAL A 161 -0.46 12.25 -10.72
C VAL A 161 -0.66 10.90 -10.02
N GLU A 162 -0.79 9.81 -10.77
CA GLU A 162 -1.02 8.49 -10.18
C GLU A 162 0.16 8.04 -9.32
N ALA A 163 1.40 8.20 -9.79
CA ALA A 163 2.57 7.84 -9.00
C ALA A 163 2.70 8.69 -7.73
N THR A 164 2.28 9.96 -7.79
CA THR A 164 2.25 10.87 -6.64
C THR A 164 1.24 10.37 -5.59
N ASP A 165 0.02 10.02 -6.01
CA ASP A 165 -0.99 9.41 -5.15
C ASP A 165 -0.49 8.08 -4.55
N GLU A 166 0.18 7.26 -5.36
CA GLU A 166 0.74 5.99 -4.91
C GLU A 166 1.80 6.19 -3.82
N LEU A 167 2.72 7.13 -4.05
CA LEU A 167 3.75 7.47 -3.08
C LEU A 167 3.14 7.99 -1.78
N HIS A 168 2.15 8.89 -1.87
CA HIS A 168 1.43 9.43 -0.72
C HIS A 168 0.79 8.33 0.14
N ALA A 169 0.09 7.38 -0.51
CA ALA A 169 -0.55 6.27 0.19
C ALA A 169 0.48 5.40 0.95
N LEU A 170 1.60 5.06 0.31
CA LEU A 170 2.65 4.24 0.91
C LEU A 170 3.35 4.95 2.09
N LEU A 171 3.66 6.24 1.94
CA LEU A 171 4.27 7.02 3.01
C LEU A 171 3.33 7.14 4.21
N GLY A 172 2.02 7.35 3.97
CA GLY A 172 1.00 7.33 5.02
C GLY A 172 1.04 6.06 5.87
N CYS A 173 1.21 4.89 5.25
CA CYS A 173 1.33 3.63 5.98
C CYS A 173 2.58 3.53 6.84
N LEU A 174 3.73 3.94 6.30
CA LEU A 174 4.99 3.93 7.05
C LEU A 174 4.91 4.86 8.26
N TRP A 175 4.20 5.99 8.12
CA TRP A 175 3.94 6.93 9.20
C TRP A 175 3.11 6.30 10.33
N GLU A 176 1.97 5.72 9.97
CA GLU A 176 1.05 5.08 10.92
C GLU A 176 1.75 3.95 11.67
N TRP A 177 2.56 3.15 10.95
CA TRP A 177 3.42 2.16 11.57
C TRP A 177 4.41 2.81 12.54
N GLY A 178 5.12 3.88 12.15
CA GLY A 178 6.00 4.65 13.03
C GLY A 178 5.32 5.06 14.35
N ILE A 179 4.13 5.65 14.27
CA ILE A 179 3.36 6.13 15.44
C ILE A 179 2.98 5.02 16.40
N GLN A 180 2.44 3.92 15.88
CA GLN A 180 1.97 2.80 16.72
C GLN A 180 3.08 2.29 17.65
N GLY A 181 4.35 2.34 17.23
CA GLY A 181 5.48 1.89 18.03
C GLY A 181 5.74 2.76 19.25
N ARG A 182 5.52 4.06 19.12
CA ARG A 182 5.63 5.01 20.23
C ARG A 182 4.54 4.79 21.27
N ILE A 183 3.30 4.57 20.83
CA ILE A 183 2.17 4.33 21.74
C ILE A 183 2.37 3.02 22.51
N SER A 184 2.84 1.96 21.84
CA SER A 184 3.14 0.68 22.50
C SER A 184 4.33 0.78 23.46
N GLY A 185 5.37 1.56 23.12
CA GLY A 185 6.52 1.82 24.01
C GLY A 185 6.23 2.77 25.17
N ALA A 186 5.17 3.60 25.08
CA ALA A 186 4.73 4.48 26.16
C ALA A 186 3.82 3.80 27.19
N LYS A 187 3.26 2.61 26.87
CA LYS A 187 2.44 1.81 27.80
C LYS A 187 3.26 0.96 28.78
N SER A 188 4.58 1.04 28.73
CA SER A 188 5.48 0.48 29.74
C SER A 188 5.99 1.57 30.68
N LEU A 189 5.14 2.03 31.59
CA LEU A 189 5.48 2.78 32.80
C LEU A 189 4.52 2.38 33.91
#